data_AF-A0A3R7WWB3-F1
#
_entry.id   AF-A0A3R7WWB3-F1
#
_cell.length_a   1.000
_cell.length_b   1.000
_cell.length_c   1.000
_cell.angle_alpha   90.00
_cell.angle_beta   90.00
_cell.angle_gamma   90.00
#
_symmetry.space_group_name_H-M   'P 1'
#
loop_
_entity.id
_entity.type
_entity.pdbx_description
1 polymer ?
#
loop_
_entity_poly.entity_id
_entity_poly.type
_entity_poly.pdbx_seq_one_letter_code
_entity_poly.pdbx_strand_id
1 'polypeptide(L)'
;MTGHGYDSGRLNLPFVGLCSFGKYPYQPDWDAIDADFAILGAPFDFGTQFRAGARFGPRGIREASTLFSFGHAGAYDHEDDVTYLENDKVRIVDIGDADIIHTDTIKSHANIEYGVRAILNAGAVPIVLGGDHSVNIPCINAFSGEEPFHLVQIDAHLDFVDERHGVRYGHGNPMRRAAEKPYVTGLSQIGIRNVSSTARDGYEDARAMGSDIQSVRQFRAMGVDGMLARIPAGARYYVTIDIDGFDPSVAPGTGTPSHGGFLYYEVLELLDGLTKRGSIVGVDLVEVAPDYDPTGSTQTLAAQLLLNLIGRIAENR
;
A
#
# COMPACT_ATOMS: atom_id res chain seq x y z
N MET A 1 -31.20 -20.56 -4.22
CA MET A 1 -31.08 -20.13 -5.62
C MET A 1 -30.84 -18.63 -5.62
N THR A 2 -29.59 -18.24 -5.46
CA THR A 2 -29.15 -16.85 -5.54
C THR A 2 -29.23 -16.45 -7.01
N GLY A 3 -30.14 -15.53 -7.34
CA GLY A 3 -30.26 -15.02 -8.70
C GLY A 3 -28.98 -14.31 -9.07
N HIS A 4 -28.21 -14.87 -10.01
CA HIS A 4 -27.10 -14.14 -10.61
C HIS A 4 -27.70 -12.94 -11.34
N GLY A 5 -27.50 -11.73 -10.80
CA GLY A 5 -28.09 -10.47 -11.28
C GLY A 5 -27.58 -9.99 -12.64
N TYR A 6 -27.43 -10.89 -13.61
CA TYR A 6 -27.12 -10.53 -15.00
C TYR A 6 -28.33 -9.91 -15.72
N ASP A 7 -29.56 -10.20 -15.28
CA ASP A 7 -30.80 -9.75 -15.94
C ASP A 7 -31.31 -8.39 -15.44
N SER A 8 -30.70 -7.80 -14.40
CA SER A 8 -31.13 -6.53 -13.79
C SER A 8 -29.96 -5.64 -13.40
N GLY A 9 -30.00 -4.36 -13.78
CA GLY A 9 -28.98 -3.36 -13.44
C GLY A 9 -28.19 -2.86 -14.65
N ARG A 10 -27.28 -1.91 -14.41
CA ARG A 10 -26.38 -1.39 -15.46
C ARG A 10 -25.17 -2.32 -15.57
N LEU A 11 -24.84 -2.76 -16.79
CA LEU A 11 -23.70 -3.64 -17.07
C LEU A 11 -22.36 -3.10 -16.53
N ASN A 12 -22.16 -1.77 -16.56
CA ASN A 12 -21.02 -1.06 -15.94
C ASN A 12 -19.62 -1.67 -16.20
N LEU A 13 -19.34 -2.08 -17.44
CA LEU A 13 -18.05 -2.65 -17.86
C LEU A 13 -16.86 -1.76 -17.48
N PRO A 14 -15.64 -2.32 -17.30
CA PRO A 14 -14.47 -1.59 -16.80
C PRO A 14 -14.28 -0.18 -17.42
N PHE A 15 -14.36 -0.07 -18.74
CA PHE A 15 -14.14 1.15 -19.52
C PHE A 15 -15.27 2.22 -19.48
N VAL A 16 -16.34 2.04 -18.70
CA VAL A 16 -17.42 3.04 -18.57
C VAL A 16 -17.62 3.52 -17.14
N GLY A 17 -18.13 4.75 -16.98
CA GLY A 17 -18.51 5.32 -15.69
C GLY A 17 -17.42 6.16 -15.04
N LEU A 18 -17.62 6.52 -13.78
CA LEU A 18 -16.62 7.21 -12.98
C LEU A 18 -15.52 6.22 -12.59
N CYS A 19 -14.28 6.68 -12.66
CA CYS A 19 -13.08 5.87 -12.40
C CYS A 19 -12.62 6.03 -10.94
N SER A 20 -13.46 5.60 -9.99
CA SER A 20 -13.05 5.38 -8.59
C SER A 20 -12.42 3.99 -8.43
N PHE A 21 -11.68 3.78 -7.35
CA PHE A 21 -11.06 2.50 -7.03
C PHE A 21 -12.13 1.40 -6.93
N GLY A 22 -11.95 0.30 -7.68
CA GLY A 22 -12.91 -0.81 -7.77
C GLY A 22 -14.30 -0.43 -8.26
N LYS A 23 -14.50 0.80 -8.74
CA LYS A 23 -15.81 1.45 -8.94
C LYS A 23 -16.67 1.55 -7.67
N TYR A 24 -16.05 1.53 -6.49
CA TYR A 24 -16.73 1.80 -5.23
C TYR A 24 -17.25 3.25 -5.18
N PRO A 25 -18.29 3.54 -4.37
CA PRO A 25 -18.87 4.88 -4.27
C PRO A 25 -17.83 5.96 -3.97
N TYR A 26 -17.94 7.09 -4.69
CA TYR A 26 -17.14 8.27 -4.42
C TYR A 26 -17.77 9.11 -3.30
N GLN A 27 -17.00 9.42 -2.25
CA GLN A 27 -17.41 10.25 -1.12
C GLN A 27 -16.52 11.51 -1.06
N PRO A 28 -16.96 12.65 -1.62
CA PRO A 28 -16.17 13.89 -1.60
C PRO A 28 -16.14 14.58 -0.24
N ASP A 29 -17.10 14.30 0.66
CA ASP A 29 -17.17 14.90 1.98
C ASP A 29 -16.49 13.99 3.00
N TRP A 30 -15.28 14.40 3.43
CA TRP A 30 -14.45 13.62 4.33
C TRP A 30 -15.02 13.54 5.77
N ASP A 31 -15.95 14.43 6.13
CA ASP A 31 -16.66 14.37 7.42
C ASP A 31 -17.84 13.37 7.39
N ALA A 32 -18.19 12.86 6.20
CA ALA A 32 -19.30 11.93 5.97
C ALA A 32 -18.83 10.53 5.52
N ILE A 33 -17.60 10.15 5.87
CA ILE A 33 -17.07 8.80 5.64
C ILE A 33 -17.84 7.82 6.53
N ASP A 34 -18.53 6.85 5.92
CA ASP A 34 -19.16 5.71 6.58
C ASP A 34 -18.81 4.42 5.82
N ALA A 35 -17.68 3.82 6.19
CA ALA A 35 -17.11 2.67 5.50
C ALA A 35 -16.22 1.85 6.43
N ASP A 36 -15.92 0.62 6.03
CA ASP A 36 -14.97 -0.24 6.73
C ASP A 36 -13.53 -0.02 6.20
N PHE A 37 -13.43 0.46 4.96
CA PHE A 37 -12.21 0.89 4.28
C PHE A 37 -12.47 2.16 3.47
N ALA A 38 -11.50 3.08 3.46
CA ALA A 38 -11.56 4.27 2.63
C ALA A 38 -10.27 4.41 1.80
N ILE A 39 -10.46 4.68 0.51
CA ILE A 39 -9.38 4.82 -0.47
C ILE A 39 -9.02 6.29 -0.62
N LEU A 40 -7.75 6.65 -0.43
CA LEU A 40 -7.22 8.00 -0.63
C LEU A 40 -6.05 7.96 -1.61
N GLY A 41 -6.04 8.84 -2.61
CA GLY A 41 -4.86 9.05 -3.43
C GLY A 41 -3.92 10.10 -2.84
N ALA A 42 -2.62 9.84 -2.91
CA ALA A 42 -1.56 10.76 -2.53
C ALA A 42 -0.63 11.02 -3.74
N PRO A 43 -1.06 11.80 -4.75
CA PRO A 43 -0.35 11.94 -6.04
C PRO A 43 0.89 12.86 -5.95
N PHE A 44 1.86 12.50 -5.12
CA PHE A 44 3.07 13.26 -4.81
C PHE A 44 4.32 12.49 -5.23
N ASP A 45 5.21 13.07 -6.05
CA ASP A 45 6.50 12.44 -6.40
C ASP A 45 7.69 13.42 -6.34
N PHE A 46 7.59 14.49 -5.55
CA PHE A 46 8.65 15.51 -5.48
C PHE A 46 9.85 15.05 -4.63
N GLY A 47 9.72 13.93 -3.92
CA GLY A 47 10.75 13.31 -3.10
C GLY A 47 11.63 12.30 -3.84
N THR A 48 11.31 11.98 -5.11
CA THR A 48 12.05 10.98 -5.90
C THR A 48 13.45 11.47 -6.31
N GLN A 49 14.37 10.51 -6.45
CA GLN A 49 15.77 10.78 -6.81
C GLN A 49 16.14 10.43 -8.25
N PHE A 50 15.35 9.59 -8.93
CA PHE A 50 15.64 9.14 -10.29
C PHE A 50 14.53 9.53 -11.25
N ARG A 51 13.54 8.65 -11.44
CA ARG A 51 12.48 8.85 -12.43
C ARG A 51 11.18 9.26 -11.74
N ALA A 52 10.70 10.46 -12.06
CA ALA A 52 9.36 10.91 -11.66
C ALA A 52 8.27 10.19 -12.47
N GLY A 53 7.02 10.25 -12.00
CA GLY A 53 5.88 9.58 -12.63
C GLY A 53 4.91 8.98 -11.63
N ALA A 54 5.36 8.74 -10.40
CA ALA A 54 4.53 8.15 -9.34
C ALA A 54 3.34 9.04 -8.95
N ARG A 55 3.38 10.35 -9.23
CA ARG A 55 2.20 11.23 -9.07
C ARG A 55 0.98 10.79 -9.89
N PHE A 56 1.18 10.00 -10.96
CA PHE A 56 0.10 9.43 -11.77
C PHE A 56 -0.32 8.04 -11.29
N GLY A 57 0.40 7.44 -10.34
CA GLY A 57 0.10 6.16 -9.70
C GLY A 57 -1.34 6.04 -9.22
N PRO A 58 -1.88 6.97 -8.42
CA PRO A 58 -3.23 6.85 -7.88
C PRO A 58 -4.30 6.75 -8.97
N ARG A 59 -4.14 7.50 -10.07
CA ARG A 59 -5.06 7.45 -11.20
C ARG A 59 -4.92 6.14 -11.99
N GLY A 60 -3.69 5.72 -12.25
CA GLY A 60 -3.42 4.45 -12.94
C GLY A 60 -3.95 3.24 -12.20
N ILE A 61 -3.80 3.21 -10.87
CA ILE A 61 -4.32 2.13 -10.02
C ILE A 61 -5.86 2.13 -10.03
N ARG A 62 -6.51 3.30 -9.92
CA ARG A 62 -7.98 3.37 -10.04
C ARG A 62 -8.47 2.84 -11.37
N GLU A 63 -7.85 3.25 -12.48
CA GLU A 63 -8.20 2.77 -13.82
C GLU A 63 -8.05 1.26 -13.95
N ALA A 64 -6.91 0.72 -13.55
CA ALA A 64 -6.68 -0.72 -13.58
C ALA A 64 -7.64 -1.49 -12.67
N SER A 65 -7.99 -0.93 -11.51
CA SER A 65 -8.92 -1.56 -10.56
C SER A 65 -10.34 -1.74 -11.12
N THR A 66 -10.74 -0.97 -12.13
CA THR A 66 -12.04 -1.16 -12.80
C THR A 66 -12.14 -2.51 -13.50
N LEU A 67 -11.02 -3.14 -13.84
CA LEU A 67 -10.99 -4.51 -14.36
C LEU A 67 -11.57 -5.49 -13.35
N PHE A 68 -11.41 -5.24 -12.05
CA PHE A 68 -11.79 -6.17 -10.99
C PHE A 68 -13.12 -5.81 -10.33
N SER A 69 -13.89 -4.88 -10.89
CA SER A 69 -15.19 -4.47 -10.35
C SER A 69 -16.31 -5.50 -10.62
N PHE A 70 -15.99 -6.80 -10.64
CA PHE A 70 -16.93 -7.85 -11.02
C PHE A 70 -17.76 -8.32 -9.84
N GLY A 71 -19.08 -8.26 -10.01
CA GLY A 71 -20.04 -8.99 -9.18
C GLY A 71 -20.71 -8.13 -8.12
N HIS A 72 -22.01 -7.88 -8.31
CA HIS A 72 -22.88 -7.35 -7.24
C HIS A 72 -22.93 -8.28 -6.00
N ALA A 73 -22.34 -9.47 -6.07
CA ALA A 73 -22.36 -10.52 -5.06
C ALA A 73 -20.96 -10.86 -4.49
N GLY A 74 -19.95 -10.02 -4.73
CA GLY A 74 -18.56 -10.29 -4.31
C GLY A 74 -17.74 -11.09 -5.32
N ALA A 75 -16.49 -11.39 -4.95
CA ALA A 75 -15.48 -12.07 -5.75
C ALA A 75 -15.14 -13.44 -5.14
N TYR A 76 -15.65 -14.51 -5.76
CA TYR A 76 -15.33 -15.87 -5.35
C TYR A 76 -13.92 -16.27 -5.77
N ASP A 77 -13.11 -16.69 -4.80
CA ASP A 77 -11.81 -17.32 -4.99
C ASP A 77 -11.94 -18.83 -4.79
N HIS A 78 -11.55 -19.59 -5.80
CA HIS A 78 -11.64 -21.05 -5.75
C HIS A 78 -10.51 -21.68 -4.92
N GLU A 79 -9.38 -20.97 -4.75
CA GLU A 79 -8.23 -21.52 -4.02
C GLU A 79 -8.54 -21.55 -2.53
N ASP A 80 -9.18 -20.49 -2.03
CA ASP A 80 -9.59 -20.34 -0.64
C ASP A 80 -11.01 -20.87 -0.35
N ASP A 81 -11.82 -21.11 -1.39
CA ASP A 81 -13.26 -21.42 -1.30
C ASP A 81 -14.05 -20.35 -0.53
N VAL A 82 -13.71 -19.07 -0.78
CA VAL A 82 -14.27 -17.89 -0.11
C VAL A 82 -14.81 -16.91 -1.14
N THR A 83 -15.92 -16.22 -0.80
CA THR A 83 -16.39 -15.06 -1.57
C THR A 83 -15.99 -13.78 -0.84
N TYR A 84 -14.97 -13.11 -1.35
CA TYR A 84 -14.48 -11.85 -0.78
C TYR A 84 -15.33 -10.66 -1.23
N LEU A 85 -15.30 -9.57 -0.45
CA LEU A 85 -15.87 -8.27 -0.82
C LEU A 85 -17.37 -8.32 -1.19
N GLU A 86 -18.15 -9.16 -0.51
CA GLU A 86 -19.60 -9.17 -0.65
C GLU A 86 -20.17 -7.79 -0.22
N ASN A 87 -20.98 -7.17 -1.10
CA ASN A 87 -21.43 -5.78 -0.95
C ASN A 87 -22.26 -5.50 0.33
N ASP A 88 -22.91 -6.53 0.88
CA ASP A 88 -23.69 -6.45 2.11
C ASP A 88 -22.84 -6.66 3.38
N LYS A 89 -21.58 -7.10 3.22
CA LYS A 89 -20.65 -7.37 4.33
C LYS A 89 -19.51 -6.37 4.44
N VAL A 90 -19.11 -5.74 3.33
CA VAL A 90 -17.94 -4.86 3.29
C VAL A 90 -18.29 -3.54 2.61
N ARG A 91 -18.10 -2.43 3.34
CA ARG A 91 -18.30 -1.07 2.84
C ARG A 91 -16.96 -0.44 2.50
N ILE A 92 -16.80 -0.05 1.24
CA ILE A 92 -15.61 0.62 0.72
C ILE A 92 -16.05 1.92 0.06
N VAL A 93 -15.34 3.01 0.33
CA VAL A 93 -15.54 4.30 -0.35
C VAL A 93 -14.22 4.83 -0.90
N ASP A 94 -14.27 5.49 -2.05
CA ASP A 94 -13.15 6.28 -2.57
C ASP A 94 -13.36 7.74 -2.20
N ILE A 95 -12.43 8.34 -1.46
CA ILE A 95 -12.56 9.73 -0.98
C ILE A 95 -11.84 10.74 -1.88
N GLY A 96 -11.31 10.28 -3.02
CA GLY A 96 -10.55 11.10 -3.96
C GLY A 96 -9.08 11.24 -3.56
N ASP A 97 -8.50 12.39 -3.80
CA ASP A 97 -7.07 12.64 -3.62
C ASP A 97 -6.83 13.72 -2.58
N ALA A 98 -5.69 13.61 -1.88
CA ALA A 98 -5.15 14.72 -1.09
C ALA A 98 -4.63 15.82 -2.03
N ASP A 99 -4.88 17.08 -1.67
CA ASP A 99 -4.38 18.22 -2.43
C ASP A 99 -2.84 18.30 -2.36
N ILE A 100 -2.19 18.31 -3.51
CA ILE A 100 -0.74 18.46 -3.63
C ILE A 100 -0.38 19.87 -4.06
N ILE A 101 0.48 20.52 -3.28
CA ILE A 101 0.91 21.90 -3.52
C ILE A 101 2.25 21.87 -4.21
N HIS A 102 2.30 22.42 -5.42
CA HIS A 102 3.50 22.40 -6.25
C HIS A 102 4.74 22.79 -5.44
N THR A 103 5.83 22.02 -5.54
CA THR A 103 7.12 22.32 -4.88
C THR A 103 7.11 22.37 -3.35
N ASP A 104 5.96 22.25 -2.67
CA ASP A 104 5.84 22.35 -1.22
C ASP A 104 5.59 20.97 -0.62
N THR A 105 6.68 20.28 -0.33
CA THR A 105 6.66 18.94 0.30
C THR A 105 5.94 18.96 1.64
N ILE A 106 6.24 19.92 2.51
CA ILE A 106 5.74 19.92 3.88
C ILE A 106 4.23 20.11 3.91
N LYS A 107 3.72 21.06 3.12
CA LYS A 107 2.28 21.30 3.09
C LYS A 107 1.52 20.21 2.34
N SER A 108 2.12 19.63 1.29
CA SER A 108 1.54 18.46 0.61
C SER A 108 1.45 17.24 1.55
N HIS A 109 2.50 16.99 2.34
CA HIS A 109 2.48 15.95 3.36
C HIS A 109 1.42 16.21 4.43
N ALA A 110 1.27 17.46 4.90
CA ALA A 110 0.21 17.81 5.84
C ALA A 110 -1.20 17.55 5.28
N ASN A 111 -1.42 17.77 3.99
CA ASN A 111 -2.70 17.47 3.34
C ASN A 111 -2.97 15.96 3.24
N ILE A 112 -1.95 15.15 2.94
CA ILE A 112 -2.05 13.69 2.96
C ILE A 112 -2.38 13.19 4.37
N GLU A 113 -1.66 13.69 5.37
CA GLU A 113 -1.89 13.36 6.79
C GLU A 113 -3.32 13.71 7.23
N TYR A 114 -3.84 14.86 6.79
CA TYR A 114 -5.22 15.27 7.05
C TYR A 114 -6.24 14.27 6.50
N GLY A 115 -6.05 13.79 5.27
CA GLY A 115 -6.94 12.79 4.65
C GLY A 115 -6.89 11.44 5.35
N VAL A 116 -5.70 10.93 5.67
CA VAL A 116 -5.58 9.68 6.43
C VAL A 116 -6.22 9.80 7.82
N ARG A 117 -6.07 10.95 8.48
CA ARG A 117 -6.71 11.20 9.78
C ARG A 117 -8.23 11.26 9.69
N ALA A 118 -8.80 11.83 8.63
CA ALA A 118 -10.24 11.82 8.41
C ALA A 118 -10.79 10.38 8.31
N ILE A 119 -10.07 9.50 7.61
CA ILE A 119 -10.40 8.08 7.52
C ILE A 119 -10.37 7.40 8.91
N LEU A 120 -9.30 7.63 9.68
CA LEU A 120 -9.14 7.05 11.02
C LEU A 120 -10.25 7.53 11.98
N ASN A 121 -10.60 8.82 11.94
CA ASN A 121 -11.67 9.39 12.75
C ASN A 121 -13.06 8.77 12.43
N ALA A 122 -13.26 8.31 11.20
CA ALA A 122 -14.46 7.58 10.80
C ALA A 122 -14.46 6.10 11.22
N GLY A 123 -13.38 5.60 11.83
CA GLY A 123 -13.21 4.20 12.20
C GLY A 123 -12.91 3.26 11.03
N ALA A 124 -12.62 3.80 9.85
CA ALA A 124 -12.29 3.04 8.66
C ALA A 124 -10.78 2.76 8.57
N VAL A 125 -10.40 1.70 7.85
CA VAL A 125 -8.98 1.44 7.54
C VAL A 125 -8.56 2.21 6.29
N PRO A 126 -7.51 3.07 6.37
CA PRO A 126 -7.01 3.79 5.23
C PRO A 126 -6.26 2.87 4.27
N ILE A 127 -6.63 2.95 2.99
CA ILE A 127 -5.90 2.37 1.87
C ILE A 127 -5.41 3.52 1.00
N VAL A 128 -4.12 3.81 1.05
CA VAL A 128 -3.52 4.95 0.36
C VAL A 128 -2.91 4.50 -0.95
N LEU A 129 -3.42 5.04 -2.05
CA LEU A 129 -2.81 4.92 -3.37
C LEU A 129 -1.70 5.98 -3.44
N GLY A 130 -0.45 5.54 -3.42
CA GLY A 130 0.69 6.41 -3.22
C GLY A 130 1.16 7.13 -4.46
N GLY A 131 2.04 8.08 -4.21
CA GLY A 131 3.02 8.57 -5.17
C GLY A 131 4.38 7.96 -4.83
N ASP A 132 5.44 8.75 -4.76
CA ASP A 132 6.74 8.24 -4.28
C ASP A 132 6.66 7.79 -2.81
N HIS A 133 7.64 7.02 -2.33
CA HIS A 133 7.58 6.43 -0.98
C HIS A 133 7.59 7.46 0.15
N SER A 134 7.91 8.73 -0.11
CA SER A 134 7.84 9.76 0.92
C SER A 134 6.43 10.01 1.45
N VAL A 135 5.39 9.62 0.71
CA VAL A 135 3.99 9.71 1.18
C VAL A 135 3.69 8.80 2.37
N ASN A 136 4.54 7.81 2.67
CA ASN A 136 4.36 6.98 3.86
C ASN A 136 4.44 7.82 5.15
N ILE A 137 5.38 8.78 5.28
CA ILE A 137 5.52 9.51 6.55
C ILE A 137 4.28 10.34 6.95
N PRO A 138 3.60 11.10 6.07
CA PRO A 138 2.34 11.72 6.45
C PRO A 138 1.24 10.71 6.79
N CYS A 139 1.20 9.53 6.13
CA CYS A 139 0.29 8.46 6.54
C CYS A 139 0.58 8.00 7.97
N ILE A 140 1.84 7.74 8.32
CA ILE A 140 2.28 7.34 9.66
C ILE A 140 2.04 8.44 10.71
N ASN A 141 2.20 9.71 10.36
CA ASN A 141 1.91 10.82 11.28
C ASN A 141 0.43 10.88 11.70
N ALA A 142 -0.49 10.45 10.83
CA ALA A 142 -1.92 10.43 11.12
C ALA A 142 -2.26 9.55 12.34
N PHE A 143 -1.46 8.51 12.61
CA PHE A 143 -1.63 7.55 13.71
C PHE A 143 -1.09 8.02 15.06
N SER A 144 -0.67 9.29 15.21
CA SER A 144 -0.10 9.79 16.47
C SER A 144 -1.03 9.74 17.69
N GLY A 145 -2.34 9.58 17.49
CA GLY A 145 -3.34 9.36 18.55
C GLY A 145 -3.88 7.93 18.62
N GLU A 146 -3.37 7.02 17.78
CA GLU A 146 -3.81 5.62 17.71
C GLU A 146 -2.96 4.71 18.59
N GLU A 147 -3.46 3.49 18.83
CA GLU A 147 -2.68 2.45 19.50
C GLU A 147 -1.41 2.10 18.71
N PRO A 148 -0.26 1.84 19.37
CA PRO A 148 1.00 1.52 18.71
C PRO A 148 0.90 0.34 17.75
N PHE A 149 1.68 0.39 16.68
CA PHE A 149 1.69 -0.62 15.62
C PHE A 149 3.09 -0.95 15.13
N HIS A 150 3.23 -2.12 14.53
CA HIS A 150 4.44 -2.58 13.87
C HIS A 150 4.37 -2.26 12.37
N LEU A 151 5.44 -1.73 11.79
CA LEU A 151 5.48 -1.37 10.37
C LEU A 151 6.03 -2.55 9.56
N VAL A 152 5.28 -3.01 8.56
CA VAL A 152 5.72 -4.05 7.63
C VAL A 152 5.92 -3.41 6.25
N GLN A 153 7.16 -3.42 5.77
CA GLN A 153 7.54 -2.86 4.48
C GLN A 153 7.90 -3.98 3.50
N ILE A 154 7.29 -3.94 2.31
CA ILE A 154 7.64 -4.77 1.16
C ILE A 154 8.30 -3.87 0.13
N ASP A 155 9.60 -4.06 -0.11
CA ASP A 155 10.42 -3.08 -0.82
C ASP A 155 11.75 -3.68 -1.29
N ALA A 156 12.34 -3.15 -2.35
CA ALA A 156 13.73 -3.43 -2.70
C ALA A 156 14.75 -2.62 -1.87
N HIS A 157 14.35 -1.47 -1.35
CA HIS A 157 15.15 -0.45 -0.68
C HIS A 157 14.80 -0.31 0.80
N LEU A 158 15.78 0.18 1.58
CA LEU A 158 15.67 0.26 3.03
C LEU A 158 14.97 1.54 3.49
N ASP A 159 15.06 2.61 2.69
CA ASP A 159 14.38 3.89 2.92
C ASP A 159 14.57 4.48 4.32
N PHE A 160 15.78 4.25 4.84
CA PHE A 160 16.19 4.54 6.21
C PHE A 160 17.28 5.61 6.29
N VAL A 161 17.47 6.40 5.23
CA VAL A 161 18.47 7.48 5.26
C VAL A 161 17.95 8.60 6.17
N ASP A 162 18.78 9.11 7.10
CA ASP A 162 18.39 10.23 7.96
C ASP A 162 18.25 11.52 7.16
N GLU A 163 19.34 11.92 6.52
CA GLU A 163 19.43 13.13 5.74
C GLU A 163 20.37 12.93 4.56
N ARG A 164 19.96 13.43 3.38
CA ARG A 164 20.83 13.47 2.19
C ARG A 164 20.83 14.88 1.62
N HIS A 165 21.95 15.58 1.74
CA HIS A 165 22.11 16.96 1.26
C HIS A 165 21.00 17.92 1.76
N GLY A 166 20.61 17.83 3.04
CA GLY A 166 19.52 18.66 3.61
C GLY A 166 18.11 18.09 3.45
N VAL A 167 17.93 16.98 2.72
CA VAL A 167 16.62 16.36 2.51
C VAL A 167 16.37 15.27 3.54
N ARG A 168 15.28 15.42 4.33
CA ARG A 168 14.82 14.46 5.36
C ARG A 168 13.43 13.85 5.10
N TYR A 169 12.74 14.33 4.07
CA TYR A 169 11.36 13.97 3.72
C TYR A 169 11.23 13.58 2.23
N GLY A 170 12.28 13.00 1.66
CA GLY A 170 12.25 12.37 0.34
C GLY A 170 11.96 10.88 0.44
N HIS A 171 11.89 10.21 -0.71
CA HIS A 171 11.44 8.82 -0.76
C HIS A 171 12.40 7.82 -0.08
N GLY A 172 13.69 8.13 0.04
CA GLY A 172 14.64 7.28 0.78
C GLY A 172 14.72 7.52 2.30
N ASN A 173 13.81 8.32 2.87
CA ASN A 173 13.78 8.67 4.29
C ASN A 173 12.62 8.09 5.15
N PRO A 174 11.48 7.61 4.62
CA PRO A 174 10.25 7.43 5.40
C PRO A 174 10.41 6.41 6.53
N MET A 175 11.13 5.31 6.34
CA MET A 175 11.30 4.30 7.38
C MET A 175 12.12 4.83 8.56
N ARG A 176 13.12 5.65 8.29
CA ARG A 176 13.87 6.34 9.36
C ARG A 176 12.98 7.32 10.12
N ARG A 177 12.13 8.09 9.42
CA ARG A 177 11.16 8.98 10.06
C ARG A 177 10.12 8.23 10.87
N ALA A 178 9.69 7.05 10.42
CA ALA A 178 8.74 6.19 11.12
C ALA A 178 9.37 5.61 12.40
N ALA A 179 10.62 5.13 12.34
CA ALA A 179 11.34 4.59 13.51
C ALA A 179 11.60 5.63 14.61
N GLU A 180 11.53 6.93 14.30
CA GLU A 180 11.62 8.02 15.28
C GLU A 180 10.31 8.23 16.06
N LYS A 181 9.21 7.58 15.66
CA LYS A 181 7.89 7.76 16.28
C LYS A 181 7.70 6.81 17.47
N PRO A 182 7.21 7.31 18.63
CA PRO A 182 7.02 6.48 19.82
C PRO A 182 5.90 5.44 19.69
N TYR A 183 5.02 5.58 18.69
CA TYR A 183 3.90 4.68 18.41
C TYR A 183 4.20 3.68 17.29
N VAL A 184 5.43 3.67 16.75
CA VAL A 184 5.92 2.61 15.86
C VAL A 184 6.79 1.66 16.69
N THR A 185 6.34 0.43 16.86
CA THR A 185 6.96 -0.53 17.79
C THR A 185 8.20 -1.23 17.21
N GLY A 186 8.36 -1.19 15.90
CA GLY A 186 9.42 -1.86 15.17
C GLY A 186 9.12 -1.90 13.66
N LEU A 187 10.09 -2.37 12.89
CA LEU A 187 10.00 -2.46 11.44
C LEU A 187 10.36 -3.87 10.98
N SER A 188 9.56 -4.45 10.07
CA SER A 188 9.92 -5.64 9.31
C SER A 188 10.06 -5.23 7.84
N GLN A 189 11.29 -5.18 7.35
CA GLN A 189 11.63 -4.71 6.01
C GLN A 189 12.01 -5.90 5.14
N ILE A 190 11.20 -6.20 4.12
CA ILE A 190 11.18 -7.48 3.42
C ILE A 190 11.33 -7.24 1.92
N GLY A 191 12.34 -7.88 1.32
CA GLY A 191 12.66 -7.73 -0.11
C GLY A 191 13.95 -6.97 -0.38
N ILE A 192 14.62 -6.47 0.67
CA ILE A 192 15.81 -5.62 0.60
C ILE A 192 16.91 -6.30 -0.21
N ARG A 193 17.35 -5.65 -1.29
CA ARG A 193 18.31 -6.25 -2.23
C ARG A 193 19.14 -5.20 -2.96
N ASN A 194 20.04 -5.72 -3.80
CA ASN A 194 21.05 -4.98 -4.55
C ASN A 194 22.03 -4.19 -3.65
N VAL A 195 23.16 -3.80 -4.26
CA VAL A 195 24.12 -2.89 -3.60
C VAL A 195 23.51 -1.48 -3.58
N SER A 196 23.98 -0.62 -2.67
CA SER A 196 23.63 0.81 -2.58
C SER A 196 22.24 1.24 -2.09
N SER A 197 21.41 0.35 -1.52
CA SER A 197 20.21 0.77 -0.76
C SER A 197 20.58 1.71 0.43
N THR A 198 21.67 1.42 1.14
CA THR A 198 22.34 2.34 2.05
C THR A 198 23.79 1.88 2.31
N ALA A 199 24.59 2.69 3.02
CA ALA A 199 25.92 2.30 3.49
C ALA A 199 25.83 1.40 4.75
N ARG A 200 26.96 0.81 5.16
CA ARG A 200 27.00 -0.16 6.27
C ARG A 200 26.41 0.41 7.57
N ASP A 201 26.80 1.62 7.89
CA ASP A 201 26.30 2.42 9.02
C ASP A 201 24.78 2.57 8.97
N GLY A 202 24.19 2.84 7.80
CA GLY A 202 22.74 2.90 7.65
C GLY A 202 22.02 1.60 8.02
N TYR A 203 22.60 0.44 7.72
CA TYR A 203 22.07 -0.85 8.17
C TYR A 203 22.26 -1.09 9.68
N GLU A 204 23.33 -0.57 10.27
CA GLU A 204 23.59 -0.66 11.70
C GLU A 204 22.60 0.23 12.48
N ASP A 205 22.37 1.46 12.01
CA ASP A 205 21.38 2.39 12.54
C ASP A 205 19.96 1.82 12.47
N ALA A 206 19.56 1.28 11.31
CA ALA A 206 18.25 0.66 11.14
C ALA A 206 17.99 -0.47 12.14
N ARG A 207 18.98 -1.35 12.35
CA ARG A 207 18.89 -2.43 13.34
C ARG A 207 18.89 -1.91 14.78
N ALA A 208 19.69 -0.89 15.08
CA ALA A 208 19.70 -0.26 16.41
C ALA A 208 18.35 0.38 16.75
N MET A 209 17.59 0.80 15.74
CA MET A 209 16.24 1.35 15.87
C MET A 209 15.12 0.31 15.68
N GLY A 210 15.44 -1.00 15.73
CA GLY A 210 14.43 -2.06 15.77
C GLY A 210 13.99 -2.62 14.42
N SER A 211 14.75 -2.38 13.34
CA SER A 211 14.46 -2.96 12.03
C SER A 211 14.93 -4.40 11.90
N ASP A 212 14.02 -5.30 11.53
CA ASP A 212 14.33 -6.65 11.03
C ASP A 212 14.36 -6.65 9.50
N ILE A 213 15.55 -6.86 8.94
CA ILE A 213 15.84 -6.65 7.52
C ILE A 213 16.06 -7.99 6.83
N GLN A 214 15.19 -8.32 5.87
CA GLN A 214 15.21 -9.58 5.14
C GLN A 214 15.25 -9.35 3.63
N SER A 215 16.20 -10.00 2.96
CA SER A 215 16.28 -10.03 1.50
C SER A 215 15.30 -11.04 0.88
N VAL A 216 15.01 -10.88 -0.41
CA VAL A 216 14.23 -11.88 -1.18
C VAL A 216 14.84 -13.29 -1.08
N ARG A 217 16.19 -13.39 -1.05
CA ARG A 217 16.88 -14.68 -0.91
C ARG A 217 16.62 -15.33 0.45
N GLN A 218 16.59 -14.55 1.52
CA GLN A 218 16.29 -15.04 2.85
C GLN A 218 14.81 -15.40 2.97
N PHE A 219 13.91 -14.56 2.46
CA PHE A 219 12.48 -14.85 2.39
C PHE A 219 12.23 -16.21 1.70
N ARG A 220 12.77 -16.41 0.50
CA ARG A 220 12.60 -17.67 -0.25
C ARG A 220 13.19 -18.88 0.47
N ALA A 221 14.30 -18.71 1.20
CA ALA A 221 14.89 -19.78 1.98
C ALA A 221 14.05 -20.14 3.22
N MET A 222 13.36 -19.16 3.82
CA MET A 222 12.49 -19.36 4.99
C MET A 222 11.07 -19.80 4.61
N GLY A 223 10.60 -19.42 3.42
CA GLY A 223 9.19 -19.50 3.05
C GLY A 223 8.32 -18.47 3.78
N VAL A 224 7.04 -18.43 3.42
CA VAL A 224 6.04 -17.50 3.98
C VAL A 224 5.91 -17.69 5.49
N ASP A 225 5.72 -18.93 5.96
CA ASP A 225 5.58 -19.23 7.40
C ASP A 225 6.80 -18.82 8.22
N GLY A 226 8.00 -19.08 7.69
CA GLY A 226 9.25 -18.70 8.32
C GLY A 226 9.41 -17.18 8.40
N MET A 227 8.99 -16.45 7.37
CA MET A 227 8.98 -14.99 7.39
C MET A 227 7.95 -14.45 8.39
N LEU A 228 6.71 -14.96 8.36
CA LEU A 228 5.65 -14.56 9.30
C LEU A 228 6.09 -14.78 10.75
N ALA A 229 6.81 -15.85 11.06
CA ALA A 229 7.33 -16.14 12.40
C ALA A 229 8.32 -15.08 12.94
N ARG A 230 8.92 -14.26 12.06
CA ARG A 230 9.78 -13.14 12.46
C ARG A 230 9.00 -11.87 12.76
N ILE A 231 7.79 -11.75 12.23
CA ILE A 231 6.93 -10.58 12.43
C ILE A 231 6.16 -10.78 13.76
N PRO A 232 6.09 -9.77 14.65
CA PRO A 232 5.42 -9.92 15.94
C PRO A 232 3.96 -10.34 15.80
N ALA A 233 3.57 -11.46 16.41
CA ALA A 233 2.20 -11.98 16.36
C ALA A 233 1.23 -11.14 17.22
N GLY A 234 -0.06 -11.09 16.85
CA GLY A 234 -1.10 -10.39 17.60
C GLY A 234 -0.92 -8.87 17.65
N ALA A 235 -0.04 -8.32 16.81
CA ALA A 235 0.21 -6.89 16.74
C ALA A 235 -0.74 -6.20 15.75
N ARG A 236 -0.86 -4.88 15.90
CA ARG A 236 -1.40 -4.00 14.86
C ARG A 236 -0.31 -3.80 13.81
N TYR A 237 -0.65 -3.91 12.53
CA TYR A 237 0.28 -3.74 11.42
C TYR A 237 -0.13 -2.54 10.56
N TYR A 238 0.81 -1.63 10.31
CA TYR A 238 0.72 -0.77 9.14
C TYR A 238 1.55 -1.42 8.03
N VAL A 239 0.98 -1.60 6.85
CA VAL A 239 1.67 -2.25 5.72
C VAL A 239 1.97 -1.21 4.65
N THR A 240 3.23 -1.10 4.26
CA THR A 240 3.68 -0.24 3.15
C THR A 240 4.25 -1.12 2.06
N ILE A 241 3.72 -0.97 0.84
CA ILE A 241 4.06 -1.80 -0.31
C ILE A 241 4.69 -0.90 -1.37
N ASP A 242 6.00 -0.93 -1.50
CA ASP A 242 6.68 -0.39 -2.66
C ASP A 242 6.54 -1.38 -3.82
N ILE A 243 6.01 -0.90 -4.95
CA ILE A 243 5.85 -1.73 -6.14
C ILE A 243 7.19 -2.25 -6.68
N ASP A 244 8.30 -1.57 -6.41
CA ASP A 244 9.64 -2.01 -6.78
C ASP A 244 10.16 -3.19 -5.95
N GLY A 245 9.45 -3.56 -4.87
CA GLY A 245 9.63 -4.82 -4.16
C GLY A 245 9.39 -6.03 -5.07
N PHE A 246 8.54 -5.90 -6.07
CA PHE A 246 8.31 -6.90 -7.10
C PHE A 246 9.44 -6.93 -8.14
N ASP A 247 9.59 -8.06 -8.83
CA ASP A 247 10.57 -8.15 -9.91
C ASP A 247 10.13 -7.26 -11.10
N PRO A 248 11.05 -6.50 -11.73
CA PRO A 248 10.73 -5.69 -12.90
C PRO A 248 10.18 -6.47 -14.10
N SER A 249 10.33 -7.80 -14.13
CA SER A 249 9.68 -8.65 -15.13
C SER A 249 8.15 -8.73 -14.99
N VAL A 250 7.60 -8.40 -13.83
CA VAL A 250 6.13 -8.38 -13.57
C VAL A 250 5.61 -6.97 -13.24
N ALA A 251 6.46 -6.11 -12.68
CA ALA A 251 6.13 -4.73 -12.32
C ALA A 251 7.23 -3.73 -12.77
N PRO A 252 7.41 -3.50 -14.08
CA PRO A 252 8.45 -2.59 -14.59
C PRO A 252 8.16 -1.09 -14.32
N GLY A 253 6.90 -0.73 -14.06
CA GLY A 253 6.41 0.64 -13.95
C GLY A 253 6.71 1.28 -12.60
N THR A 254 7.99 1.55 -12.31
CA THR A 254 8.45 2.20 -11.07
C THR A 254 9.61 3.17 -11.33
N GLY A 255 9.93 4.03 -10.36
CA GLY A 255 11.09 4.92 -10.39
C GLY A 255 12.41 4.16 -10.47
N THR A 256 12.67 3.23 -9.54
CA THR A 256 13.97 2.56 -9.32
C THR A 256 13.87 1.03 -9.35
N PRO A 257 13.77 0.40 -10.52
CA PRO A 257 13.45 -1.01 -10.67
C PRO A 257 14.65 -1.86 -10.24
N SER A 258 14.39 -2.93 -9.50
CA SER A 258 15.42 -3.71 -8.82
C SER A 258 15.27 -5.20 -9.12
N HIS A 259 16.14 -5.76 -9.96
CA HIS A 259 16.05 -7.18 -10.37
C HIS A 259 16.20 -8.17 -9.20
N GLY A 260 15.61 -9.35 -9.37
CA GLY A 260 15.59 -10.42 -8.36
C GLY A 260 14.52 -10.21 -7.29
N GLY A 261 13.43 -9.54 -7.66
CA GLY A 261 12.32 -9.20 -6.77
C GLY A 261 11.32 -10.35 -6.55
N PHE A 262 10.24 -10.03 -5.85
CA PHE A 262 9.14 -10.95 -5.61
C PHE A 262 8.25 -11.13 -6.83
N LEU A 263 7.60 -12.29 -6.90
CA LEU A 263 6.43 -12.52 -7.75
C LEU A 263 5.15 -12.31 -6.94
N TYR A 264 4.03 -12.17 -7.64
CA TYR A 264 2.72 -11.83 -7.07
C TYR A 264 2.34 -12.67 -5.84
N TYR A 265 2.32 -14.00 -5.97
CA TYR A 265 1.89 -14.89 -4.88
C TYR A 265 2.83 -14.84 -3.65
N GLU A 266 4.14 -14.61 -3.82
CA GLU A 266 5.03 -14.52 -2.65
C GLU A 266 4.62 -13.38 -1.70
N VAL A 267 4.18 -12.27 -2.27
CA VAL A 267 3.69 -11.12 -1.51
C VAL A 267 2.25 -11.33 -1.03
N LEU A 268 1.36 -11.83 -1.89
CA LEU A 268 -0.04 -12.07 -1.50
C LEU A 268 -0.16 -13.04 -0.32
N GLU A 269 0.57 -14.16 -0.34
CA GLU A 269 0.55 -15.16 0.74
C GLU A 269 1.11 -14.61 2.05
N LEU A 270 2.16 -13.77 1.98
CA LEU A 270 2.68 -13.08 3.16
C LEU A 270 1.62 -12.14 3.75
N LEU A 271 0.95 -11.37 2.90
CA LEU A 271 -0.08 -10.43 3.33
C LEU A 271 -1.30 -11.16 3.92
N ASP A 272 -1.76 -12.25 3.28
CA ASP A 272 -2.81 -13.10 3.82
C ASP A 272 -2.45 -13.64 5.21
N GLY A 273 -1.23 -14.17 5.38
CA GLY A 273 -0.74 -14.63 6.66
C GLY A 273 -0.68 -13.53 7.74
N LEU A 274 -0.42 -12.28 7.37
CA LEU A 274 -0.51 -11.15 8.29
C LEU A 274 -1.95 -10.90 8.75
N THR A 275 -2.93 -10.96 7.83
CA THR A 275 -4.35 -10.78 8.17
C THR A 275 -4.85 -11.84 9.15
N LYS A 276 -4.30 -13.06 9.11
CA LYS A 276 -4.67 -14.17 10.01
C LYS A 276 -3.98 -14.13 11.37
N ARG A 277 -2.96 -13.29 11.54
CA ARG A 277 -2.07 -13.30 12.74
C ARG A 277 -2.15 -12.03 13.60
N GLY A 278 -2.66 -10.95 13.05
CA GLY A 278 -2.81 -9.67 13.74
C GLY A 278 -3.83 -8.80 12.99
N SER A 279 -3.75 -7.50 13.17
CA SER A 279 -4.73 -6.57 12.58
C SER A 279 -4.04 -5.56 11.67
N ILE A 280 -4.34 -5.58 10.38
CA ILE A 280 -3.86 -4.54 9.47
C ILE A 280 -4.73 -3.29 9.66
N VAL A 281 -4.10 -2.21 10.14
CA VAL A 281 -4.75 -0.95 10.52
C VAL A 281 -4.59 0.16 9.48
N GLY A 282 -3.77 -0.07 8.46
CA GLY A 282 -3.56 0.87 7.37
C GLY A 282 -2.64 0.26 6.32
N VAL A 283 -2.85 0.67 5.06
CA VAL A 283 -2.03 0.24 3.92
C VAL A 283 -1.67 1.46 3.07
N ASP A 284 -0.43 1.53 2.59
CA ASP A 284 -0.10 2.31 1.40
C ASP A 284 0.55 1.42 0.32
N LEU A 285 0.31 1.75 -0.94
CA LEU A 285 0.99 1.15 -2.09
C LEU A 285 1.55 2.27 -2.96
N VAL A 286 2.88 2.32 -3.08
CA VAL A 286 3.64 3.48 -3.57
C VAL A 286 4.48 3.13 -4.80
N GLU A 287 5.13 4.15 -5.36
CA GLU A 287 6.11 4.11 -6.47
C GLU A 287 5.58 3.55 -7.80
N VAL A 288 4.26 3.33 -7.94
CA VAL A 288 3.63 2.99 -9.22
C VAL A 288 3.75 4.17 -10.18
N ALA A 289 4.54 4.00 -11.23
CA ALA A 289 4.78 4.98 -12.28
C ALA A 289 4.26 4.45 -13.64
N PRO A 290 2.98 4.71 -13.97
CA PRO A 290 2.29 4.18 -15.15
C PRO A 290 3.06 4.33 -16.47
N ASP A 291 3.70 5.48 -16.69
CA ASP A 291 4.36 5.81 -17.97
C ASP A 291 5.59 4.93 -18.27
N TYR A 292 6.11 4.21 -17.29
CA TYR A 292 7.22 3.26 -17.48
C TYR A 292 6.76 1.82 -17.73
N ASP A 293 5.45 1.57 -17.74
CA ASP A 293 4.87 0.30 -18.15
C ASP A 293 3.74 0.53 -19.18
N PRO A 294 4.08 0.56 -20.49
CA PRO A 294 3.10 0.79 -21.54
C PRO A 294 2.08 -0.34 -21.68
N THR A 295 2.29 -1.49 -21.01
CA THR A 295 1.34 -2.61 -21.02
C THR A 295 0.25 -2.48 -19.96
N GLY A 296 0.47 -1.64 -18.93
CA GLY A 296 -0.44 -1.51 -17.80
C GLY A 296 -0.37 -2.66 -16.78
N SER A 297 0.60 -3.57 -16.91
CA SER A 297 0.76 -4.73 -16.02
C SER A 297 0.98 -4.33 -14.57
N THR A 298 1.80 -3.30 -14.34
CA THR A 298 2.17 -2.80 -13.01
C THR A 298 0.96 -2.25 -12.26
N GLN A 299 0.14 -1.43 -12.92
CA GLN A 299 -1.10 -0.89 -12.35
C GLN A 299 -2.12 -2.00 -12.08
N THR A 300 -2.20 -2.99 -12.98
CA THR A 300 -3.08 -4.15 -12.81
C THR A 300 -2.67 -4.98 -11.60
N LEU A 301 -1.37 -5.25 -11.44
CA LEU A 301 -0.80 -5.95 -10.28
C LEU A 301 -1.12 -5.19 -8.99
N ALA A 302 -0.85 -3.89 -8.95
CA ALA A 302 -1.12 -3.05 -7.77
C ALA A 302 -2.60 -3.05 -7.38
N ALA A 303 -3.50 -2.87 -8.36
CA ALA A 303 -4.93 -2.89 -8.14
C ALA A 303 -5.43 -4.26 -7.64
N GLN A 304 -4.97 -5.34 -8.28
CA GLN A 304 -5.34 -6.70 -7.90
C GLN A 304 -4.87 -7.05 -6.50
N LEU A 305 -3.63 -6.67 -6.15
CA LEU A 305 -3.05 -6.91 -4.83
C LEU A 305 -3.85 -6.20 -3.74
N LEU A 306 -4.18 -4.92 -3.93
CA LEU A 306 -4.96 -4.15 -2.96
C LEU A 306 -6.37 -4.71 -2.77
N LEU A 307 -7.08 -5.07 -3.84
CA LEU A 307 -8.42 -5.66 -3.72
C LEU A 307 -8.38 -7.01 -2.98
N ASN A 308 -7.42 -7.87 -3.32
CA ASN A 308 -7.23 -9.14 -2.61
C ASN A 308 -6.88 -8.94 -1.14
N LEU A 309 -6.03 -7.96 -0.82
CA LEU A 309 -5.67 -7.62 0.54
C LEU A 309 -6.87 -7.09 1.32
N ILE A 310 -7.65 -6.15 0.76
CA ILE A 310 -8.84 -5.60 1.42
C ILE A 310 -9.84 -6.74 1.70
N GLY A 311 -10.06 -7.63 0.73
CA GLY A 311 -10.91 -8.81 0.90
C GLY A 311 -10.47 -9.70 2.07
N ARG A 312 -9.18 -10.00 2.15
CA ARG A 312 -8.60 -10.83 3.23
C ARG A 312 -8.58 -10.13 4.58
N ILE A 313 -8.39 -8.81 4.63
CA ILE A 313 -8.55 -8.03 5.87
C ILE A 313 -10.01 -8.12 6.33
N ALA A 314 -10.98 -7.94 5.42
CA ALA A 314 -12.39 -7.97 5.78
C ALA A 314 -12.85 -9.35 6.28
N GLU A 315 -12.35 -10.43 5.66
CA GLU A 315 -12.69 -11.81 6.04
C GLU A 315 -12.11 -12.22 7.41
N ASN A 316 -10.91 -11.74 7.75
CA ASN A 316 -10.21 -12.12 8.99
C ASN A 316 -10.37 -11.11 10.15
N ARG A 317 -11.28 -10.13 10.01
CA ARG A 317 -11.57 -9.11 11.04
C ARG A 317 -12.40 -9.64 12.20
#